data_AF-A0A800AGX8-F1
#
_entry.id   AF-A0A800AGX8-F1
#
_cell.length_a   1.000
_cell.length_b   1.000
_cell.length_c   1.000
_cell.angle_alpha   90.00
_cell.angle_beta   90.00
_cell.angle_gamma   90.00
#
_symmetry.space_group_name_H-M   'P 1'
#
loop_
_entity.id
_entity.type
_entity.pdbx_description
1 polymer ?
#
loop_
_entity_poly.entity_id
_entity_poly.type
_entity_poly.pdbx_seq_one_letter_code
_entity_poly.pdbx_strand_id
1 'polypeptide(L)'
;LCKQWLYRIGFKMPLMYVADHKVFMAYQSRAFIDLTCRINYERDPKTGLNTNYPSSKSPRSPSAYISYSLMKGFHHTFFNKDTKQFRYLKGIAEIIDQADLLKRPFCLLEDVSKSLLFDCQKCGDCALVDMAYLCPESQCPKFLRNGACGGSEKTWCEVRKDKPCVWVKIYDRLKSYKEESNLKEGCVPPRNWALKVSSN
;
A
#
# COMPACT_ATOMS: atom_id res chain seq x y z
N LEU A 1 13.56 1.64 -14.87
CA LEU A 1 12.73 2.11 -13.74
C LEU A 1 11.46 2.89 -14.12
N CYS A 2 11.38 3.66 -15.20
CA CYS A 2 10.06 4.18 -15.67
C CYS A 2 9.08 3.10 -16.18
N LYS A 3 9.54 1.88 -16.47
CA LYS A 3 8.72 0.82 -17.08
C LYS A 3 7.58 0.28 -16.19
N GLN A 4 7.63 0.44 -14.87
CA GLN A 4 6.65 -0.21 -13.98
C GLN A 4 5.39 0.63 -13.72
N TRP A 5 5.43 1.95 -13.97
CA TRP A 5 4.25 2.80 -13.84
C TRP A 5 3.13 2.30 -14.75
N LEU A 6 3.45 1.99 -16.01
CA LEU A 6 2.54 1.37 -16.97
C LEU A 6 2.09 -0.05 -16.54
N TYR A 7 2.97 -0.88 -15.98
CA TYR A 7 2.65 -2.27 -15.62
C TYR A 7 1.54 -2.40 -14.57
N ARG A 8 1.56 -1.58 -13.51
CA ARG A 8 0.54 -1.61 -12.43
C ARG A 8 -0.71 -0.78 -12.74
N ILE A 9 -0.58 0.19 -13.64
CA ILE A 9 -1.70 0.96 -14.23
C ILE A 9 -2.40 0.13 -15.34
N GLY A 10 -1.88 -1.04 -15.72
CA GLY A 10 -2.59 -2.03 -16.55
C GLY A 10 -2.15 -2.13 -18.00
N PHE A 11 -0.88 -1.88 -18.32
CA PHE A 11 -0.42 -1.81 -19.71
C PHE A 11 0.35 -3.02 -20.26
N LYS A 12 0.68 -4.00 -19.43
CA LYS A 12 1.18 -5.30 -19.91
C LYS A 12 0.95 -6.37 -18.85
N MET A 13 -0.32 -6.70 -18.60
CA MET A 13 -0.61 -7.99 -17.98
C MET A 13 -0.48 -9.05 -19.09
N PRO A 14 0.35 -10.11 -18.93
CA PRO A 14 0.02 -11.35 -19.59
C PRO A 14 -1.40 -11.73 -19.17
N LEU A 15 -2.20 -12.13 -20.14
CA LEU A 15 -3.65 -12.36 -20.13
C LEU A 15 -4.19 -13.35 -19.07
N MET A 16 -3.40 -13.74 -18.07
CA MET A 16 -3.64 -14.92 -17.26
C MET A 16 -4.26 -14.65 -15.87
N TYR A 17 -4.48 -13.39 -15.48
CA TYR A 17 -4.92 -13.06 -14.11
C TYR A 17 -6.25 -12.30 -13.99
N VAL A 18 -6.98 -12.06 -15.09
CA VAL A 18 -8.25 -11.32 -15.07
C VAL A 18 -9.48 -12.26 -15.03
N ALA A 19 -9.29 -13.58 -15.11
CA ALA A 19 -10.39 -14.53 -15.25
C ALA A 19 -11.08 -14.94 -13.93
N ASP A 20 -10.48 -14.79 -12.75
CA ASP A 20 -11.02 -15.42 -11.52
C ASP A 20 -11.47 -14.48 -10.38
N HIS A 21 -11.50 -13.16 -10.59
CA HIS A 21 -11.80 -12.21 -9.50
C HIS A 21 -13.31 -12.10 -9.16
N LYS A 22 -14.21 -12.62 -10.01
CA LYS A 22 -15.67 -12.54 -9.80
C LYS A 22 -16.26 -13.76 -9.08
N VAL A 23 -15.59 -14.91 -9.10
CA VAL A 23 -16.16 -16.17 -8.58
C VAL A 23 -15.93 -16.33 -7.07
N PHE A 24 -14.86 -15.74 -6.51
CA PHE A 24 -14.53 -15.91 -5.08
C PHE A 24 -15.35 -15.01 -4.12
N MET A 25 -16.06 -14.00 -4.63
CA MET A 25 -16.76 -12.98 -3.85
C MET A 25 -18.10 -13.43 -3.25
N ALA A 26 -18.52 -14.67 -3.45
CA ALA A 26 -19.86 -15.14 -3.07
C ALA A 26 -19.96 -15.88 -1.72
N TYR A 27 -18.88 -16.07 -0.95
CA TYR A 27 -18.91 -17.06 0.14
C TYR A 27 -18.35 -16.67 1.51
N GLN A 28 -18.34 -15.40 1.93
CA GLN A 28 -18.04 -15.11 3.34
C GLN A 28 -18.97 -14.06 3.96
N SER A 29 -19.76 -14.54 4.91
CA SER A 29 -20.84 -13.89 5.63
C SER A 29 -20.35 -12.78 6.56
N ARG A 30 -21.19 -11.74 6.68
CA ARG A 30 -20.98 -10.46 7.39
C ARG A 30 -20.62 -10.54 8.88
N ALA A 31 -20.60 -11.72 9.50
CA ALA A 31 -20.39 -11.89 10.95
C ALA A 31 -18.97 -12.31 11.35
N PHE A 32 -18.13 -12.79 10.42
CA PHE A 32 -16.74 -13.20 10.69
C PHE A 32 -15.72 -12.05 10.52
N ILE A 33 -16.22 -10.86 10.18
CA ILE A 33 -15.45 -9.77 9.55
C ILE A 33 -14.62 -8.96 10.58
N ASP A 34 -14.91 -9.05 11.88
CA ASP A 34 -14.25 -8.23 12.90
C ASP A 34 -13.09 -8.93 13.65
N LEU A 35 -12.97 -10.27 13.59
CA LEU A 35 -12.01 -11.01 14.44
C LEU A 35 -10.62 -11.24 13.84
N THR A 36 -10.47 -11.26 12.51
CA THR A 36 -9.24 -11.80 11.86
C THR A 36 -8.21 -10.77 11.41
N CYS A 37 -8.52 -9.46 11.45
CA CYS A 37 -7.55 -8.40 11.13
C CYS A 37 -7.31 -7.49 12.35
N ARG A 38 -7.03 -8.10 13.50
CA ARG A 38 -6.62 -7.35 14.70
C ARG A 38 -5.13 -7.03 14.53
N ILE A 39 -4.79 -5.75 14.51
CA ILE A 39 -3.42 -5.28 14.22
C ILE A 39 -2.75 -4.68 15.47
N ASN A 40 -3.47 -4.51 16.57
CA ASN A 40 -2.94 -3.98 17.82
C ASN A 40 -3.15 -4.98 18.94
N TYR A 41 -2.08 -5.34 19.63
CA TYR A 41 -2.12 -6.28 20.74
C TYR A 41 -1.58 -5.65 22.02
N GLU A 42 -2.03 -6.17 23.16
CA GLU A 42 -1.42 -5.83 24.45
C GLU A 42 -0.18 -6.70 24.69
N ARG A 43 0.77 -6.23 25.50
CA ARG A 43 1.93 -7.02 25.90
C ARG A 43 1.59 -7.80 27.17
N ASP A 44 1.87 -9.09 27.17
CA ASP A 44 1.84 -9.91 28.38
C ASP A 44 3.08 -9.61 29.25
N PRO A 45 2.92 -9.13 30.50
CA PRO A 45 4.04 -8.83 31.38
C PRO A 45 4.83 -10.08 31.80
N LYS A 46 4.24 -11.29 31.73
CA LYS A 46 4.89 -12.54 32.17
C LYS A 46 5.78 -13.14 31.09
N THR A 47 5.28 -13.21 29.87
CA THR A 47 5.99 -13.83 28.73
C THR A 47 6.77 -12.83 27.89
N GLY A 48 6.45 -11.53 27.98
CA GLY A 48 7.01 -10.49 27.13
C GLY A 48 6.52 -10.54 25.69
N LEU A 49 5.62 -11.47 25.35
CA LEU A 49 4.98 -11.62 24.04
C LEU A 49 3.68 -10.84 23.96
N ASN A 50 3.16 -10.68 22.75
CA ASN A 50 1.85 -10.06 22.53
C ASN A 50 0.74 -11.02 22.96
N THR A 51 -0.28 -10.49 23.64
CA THR A 51 -1.49 -11.23 23.99
C THR A 51 -2.36 -11.45 22.76
N ASN A 52 -3.28 -12.40 22.84
CA ASN A 52 -4.32 -12.57 21.82
C ASN A 52 -5.45 -11.53 21.93
N TYR A 53 -5.36 -10.62 22.91
CA TYR A 53 -6.37 -9.60 23.15
C TYR A 53 -6.00 -8.31 22.41
N PRO A 54 -6.93 -7.74 21.63
CA PRO A 54 -6.70 -6.48 20.96
C PRO A 54 -6.56 -5.34 21.96
N SER A 55 -5.64 -4.41 21.69
CA SER A 55 -5.64 -3.14 22.42
C SER A 55 -6.73 -2.20 21.87
N SER A 56 -7.42 -1.50 22.75
CA SER A 56 -8.43 -0.47 22.40
C SER A 56 -7.84 0.81 21.80
N LYS A 57 -6.52 0.97 21.88
CA LYS A 57 -5.83 2.18 21.44
C LYS A 57 -5.64 2.17 19.93
N SER A 58 -6.02 3.27 19.27
CA SER A 58 -5.65 3.53 17.88
C SER A 58 -5.11 4.96 17.74
N PRO A 59 -3.96 5.18 17.08
CA PRO A 59 -3.42 6.51 16.85
C PRO A 59 -4.26 7.23 15.79
N ARG A 60 -5.34 7.88 16.23
CA ARG A 60 -6.13 8.74 15.34
C ARG A 60 -5.40 10.04 15.11
N SER A 61 -4.86 10.22 13.90
CA SER A 61 -4.25 11.47 13.46
C SER A 61 -5.13 12.14 12.39
N PRO A 62 -5.69 13.34 12.66
CA PRO A 62 -6.50 14.08 11.69
C PRO A 62 -5.74 14.41 10.39
N SER A 63 -4.43 14.70 10.47
CA SER A 63 -3.62 14.99 9.28
C SER A 63 -3.41 13.75 8.41
N ALA A 64 -3.25 12.57 9.03
CA ALA A 64 -3.15 11.30 8.31
C ALA A 64 -4.44 10.98 7.55
N TYR A 65 -5.61 11.30 8.14
CA TYR A 65 -6.91 11.17 7.49
C TYR A 65 -7.03 12.05 6.25
N ILE A 66 -6.76 13.36 6.39
CA ILE A 66 -6.84 14.32 5.27
C ILE A 66 -5.90 13.91 4.14
N SER A 67 -4.65 13.56 4.45
CA SER A 67 -3.66 13.14 3.45
C SER A 67 -4.13 11.91 2.66
N TYR A 68 -4.75 10.93 3.35
CA TYR A 68 -5.30 9.75 2.70
C TYR A 68 -6.51 10.11 1.83
N SER A 69 -7.41 10.98 2.30
CA SER A 69 -8.55 11.48 1.52
C SER A 69 -8.12 12.12 0.21
N LEU A 70 -7.17 13.06 0.30
CA LEU A 70 -6.68 13.82 -0.85
C LEU A 70 -6.02 12.89 -1.85
N MET A 71 -5.16 12.00 -1.37
CA MET A 71 -4.43 11.07 -2.23
C MET A 71 -5.35 10.03 -2.87
N LYS A 72 -6.37 9.57 -2.14
CA LYS A 72 -7.40 8.68 -2.68
C LYS A 72 -8.23 9.37 -3.75
N GLY A 73 -8.65 10.62 -3.52
CA GLY A 73 -9.35 11.42 -4.53
C GLY A 73 -8.49 11.60 -5.79
N PHE A 74 -7.23 12.00 -5.61
CA PHE A 74 -6.27 12.13 -6.71
C PHE A 74 -6.12 10.81 -7.49
N HIS A 75 -5.92 9.69 -6.80
CA HIS A 75 -5.81 8.39 -7.46
C HIS A 75 -7.09 8.03 -8.22
N HIS A 76 -8.27 8.26 -7.65
CA HIS A 76 -9.54 7.96 -8.31
C HIS A 76 -9.75 8.82 -9.57
N THR A 77 -9.44 10.12 -9.51
CA THR A 77 -9.64 11.03 -10.65
C THR A 77 -8.67 10.77 -11.80
N PHE A 78 -7.40 10.50 -11.50
CA PHE A 78 -6.35 10.41 -12.52
C PHE A 78 -6.00 8.97 -12.93
N PHE A 79 -6.18 7.99 -12.05
CA PHE A 79 -5.68 6.63 -12.23
C PHE A 79 -6.75 5.56 -12.29
N ASN A 80 -8.03 5.91 -12.12
CA ASN A 80 -9.10 4.94 -12.27
C ASN A 80 -9.31 4.60 -13.75
N LYS A 81 -9.19 3.31 -14.08
CA LYS A 81 -9.27 2.76 -15.45
C LYS A 81 -10.59 3.06 -16.15
N ASP A 82 -11.65 3.26 -15.38
CA ASP A 82 -13.00 3.51 -15.89
C ASP A 82 -13.20 4.95 -16.40
N THR A 83 -12.25 5.84 -16.15
CA THR A 83 -12.36 7.26 -16.49
C THR A 83 -11.75 7.58 -17.87
N LYS A 84 -12.32 8.55 -18.60
CA LYS A 84 -11.76 9.00 -19.89
C LYS A 84 -10.39 9.67 -19.73
N GLN A 85 -10.17 10.30 -18.57
CA GLN A 85 -8.93 10.95 -18.15
C GLN A 85 -7.77 9.97 -18.11
N PHE A 86 -8.01 8.76 -17.59
CA PHE A 86 -7.02 7.69 -17.60
C PHE A 86 -6.53 7.38 -19.01
N ARG A 87 -7.42 7.31 -20.01
CA ARG A 87 -7.06 7.03 -21.41
C ARG A 87 -6.14 8.11 -22.00
N TYR A 88 -6.39 9.37 -21.68
CA TYR A 88 -5.54 10.48 -22.11
C TYR A 88 -4.15 10.42 -21.47
N LEU A 89 -4.09 10.26 -20.15
CA LEU A 89 -2.83 10.13 -19.42
C LEU A 89 -2.02 8.91 -19.87
N LYS A 90 -2.71 7.82 -20.20
CA LYS A 90 -2.14 6.61 -20.81
C LYS A 90 -1.41 6.93 -22.11
N GLY A 91 -2.01 7.68 -23.03
CA GLY A 91 -1.36 8.08 -24.27
C GLY A 91 -0.13 8.98 -24.04
N ILE A 92 -0.21 9.93 -23.11
CA ILE A 92 0.96 10.76 -22.73
C ILE A 92 2.09 9.89 -22.17
N ALA A 93 1.77 8.96 -21.27
CA ALA A 93 2.76 8.10 -20.64
C ALA A 93 3.49 7.21 -21.67
N GLU A 94 2.80 6.72 -22.70
CA GLU A 94 3.42 5.96 -23.80
C GLU A 94 4.40 6.83 -24.61
N ILE A 95 4.03 8.07 -24.92
CA ILE A 95 4.89 9.01 -25.64
C ILE A 95 6.15 9.31 -24.82
N ILE A 96 6.01 9.55 -23.52
CA ILE A 96 7.14 9.79 -22.61
C ILE A 96 8.04 8.55 -22.51
N ASP A 97 7.50 7.34 -22.54
CA ASP A 97 8.31 6.11 -22.46
C ASP A 97 9.15 5.87 -23.73
N GLN A 98 8.66 6.34 -24.89
CA GLN A 98 9.36 6.29 -26.18
C GLN A 98 10.40 7.40 -26.36
N ALA A 99 10.18 8.57 -25.73
CA ALA A 99 11.10 9.70 -25.81
C ALA A 99 12.17 9.66 -24.71
N ASP A 100 13.34 9.09 -25.00
CA ASP A 100 14.45 8.97 -24.04
C ASP A 100 14.86 10.29 -23.37
N LEU A 101 14.74 11.42 -24.09
CA LEU A 101 15.03 12.75 -23.59
C LEU A 101 14.05 13.20 -22.49
N LEU A 102 12.76 12.85 -22.62
CA LEU A 102 11.71 13.22 -21.66
C LEU A 102 11.55 12.19 -20.53
N LYS A 103 11.93 10.95 -20.79
CA LYS A 103 11.86 9.84 -19.84
C LYS A 103 12.67 10.10 -18.57
N ARG A 104 13.94 10.49 -18.71
CA ARG A 104 14.86 10.72 -17.57
C ARG A 104 14.34 11.78 -16.58
N PRO A 105 13.99 13.01 -17.01
CA PRO A 105 13.48 14.01 -16.09
C PRO A 105 12.14 13.58 -15.47
N PHE A 106 11.27 12.90 -16.22
CA PHE A 106 10.01 12.38 -15.67
C PHE A 106 10.24 11.35 -14.55
N CYS A 107 11.12 10.38 -14.75
CA CYS A 107 11.40 9.39 -13.69
C CYS A 107 12.03 10.07 -12.46
N LEU A 108 12.88 11.10 -12.63
CA LEU A 108 13.44 11.87 -11.52
C LEU A 108 12.35 12.64 -10.76
N LEU A 109 11.43 13.28 -11.47
CA LEU A 109 10.30 13.97 -10.86
C LEU A 109 9.42 12.99 -10.08
N GLU A 110 9.12 11.82 -10.65
CA GLU A 110 8.37 10.77 -9.96
C GLU A 110 9.09 10.35 -8.66
N ASP A 111 10.38 10.07 -8.76
CA ASP A 111 11.23 9.66 -7.65
C ASP A 111 11.24 10.69 -6.52
N VAL A 112 11.54 11.95 -6.86
CA VAL A 112 11.59 13.06 -5.90
C VAL A 112 10.22 13.27 -5.26
N SER A 113 9.16 13.32 -6.07
CA SER A 113 7.80 13.49 -5.58
C SER A 113 7.40 12.37 -4.62
N LYS A 114 7.72 11.11 -4.95
CA LYS A 114 7.38 9.96 -4.11
C LYS A 114 8.23 9.88 -2.84
N SER A 115 9.51 10.23 -2.92
CA SER A 115 10.38 10.30 -1.75
C SER A 115 9.91 11.39 -0.78
N LEU A 116 9.54 12.57 -1.27
CA LEU A 116 9.05 13.68 -0.44
C LEU A 116 7.68 13.41 0.18
N LEU A 117 6.73 12.85 -0.59
CA LEU A 117 5.35 12.68 -0.12
C LEU A 117 5.11 11.40 0.70
N PHE A 118 5.89 10.33 0.46
CA PHE A 118 5.61 9.00 1.01
C PHE A 118 6.82 8.30 1.63
N ASP A 119 7.96 8.99 1.79
CA ASP A 119 9.24 8.40 2.19
C ASP A 119 9.63 7.21 1.31
N CYS A 120 9.38 7.28 0.00
CA CYS A 120 9.60 6.16 -0.92
C CYS A 120 11.08 5.74 -1.01
N GLN A 121 11.33 4.42 -0.93
CA GLN A 121 12.67 3.80 -1.04
C GLN A 121 13.02 3.31 -2.46
N LYS A 122 12.28 3.76 -3.48
CA LYS A 122 12.55 3.46 -4.90
C LYS A 122 12.78 1.97 -5.18
N CYS A 123 11.95 1.11 -4.58
CA CYS A 123 12.09 -0.34 -4.68
C CYS A 123 11.84 -0.91 -6.09
N GLY A 124 11.33 -0.10 -7.03
CA GLY A 124 10.98 -0.49 -8.40
C GLY A 124 9.65 -1.23 -8.53
N ASP A 125 9.01 -1.60 -7.42
CA ASP A 125 7.77 -2.39 -7.40
C ASP A 125 6.76 -1.81 -6.38
N CYS A 126 6.10 -0.74 -6.78
CA CYS A 126 5.36 0.16 -5.88
C CYS A 126 3.99 -0.40 -5.43
N ALA A 127 3.82 -0.67 -4.13
CA ALA A 127 2.56 -1.12 -3.50
C ALA A 127 1.82 -0.02 -2.71
N LEU A 128 1.99 1.24 -3.12
CA LEU A 128 1.57 2.39 -2.32
C LEU A 128 0.04 2.50 -2.19
N VAL A 129 -0.70 2.24 -3.27
CA VAL A 129 -2.17 2.28 -3.29
C VAL A 129 -2.75 1.20 -2.40
N ASP A 130 -2.22 -0.03 -2.53
CA ASP A 130 -2.61 -1.20 -1.74
C ASP A 130 -2.41 -0.95 -0.23
N MET A 131 -1.37 -0.19 0.13
CA MET A 131 -0.97 0.10 1.50
C MET A 131 -1.45 1.47 1.99
N ALA A 132 -2.61 1.94 1.52
CA ALA A 132 -3.24 3.20 1.94
C ALA A 132 -2.30 4.41 1.89
N TYR A 133 -1.49 4.50 0.85
CA TYR A 133 -0.46 5.53 0.64
C TYR A 133 0.61 5.62 1.72
N LEU A 134 1.00 4.46 2.27
CA LEU A 134 2.18 4.28 3.10
C LEU A 134 3.15 3.35 2.40
N CYS A 135 4.42 3.74 2.31
CA CYS A 135 5.44 2.88 1.73
C CYS A 135 5.83 1.79 2.74
N PRO A 136 5.54 0.49 2.47
CA PRO A 136 5.92 -0.59 3.39
C PRO A 136 7.44 -0.73 3.50
N GLU A 137 8.17 -0.28 2.48
CA GLU A 137 9.63 -0.39 2.40
C GLU A 137 10.36 0.58 3.32
N SER A 138 9.86 1.81 3.52
CA SER A 138 10.46 2.75 4.47
C SER A 138 9.94 2.59 5.88
N GLN A 139 8.64 2.30 6.01
CA GLN A 139 7.96 2.39 7.29
C GLN A 139 8.03 1.06 8.07
N CYS A 140 8.11 -0.09 7.40
CA CYS A 140 8.23 -1.39 8.06
C CYS A 140 9.68 -1.89 8.04
N PRO A 141 10.30 -2.18 9.20
CA PRO A 141 11.64 -2.79 9.24
C PRO A 141 11.65 -4.21 8.65
N LYS A 142 10.48 -4.83 8.48
CA LYS A 142 10.32 -6.16 7.90
C LYS A 142 9.94 -6.13 6.42
N PHE A 143 9.74 -4.94 5.82
CA PHE A 143 9.40 -4.78 4.40
C PHE A 143 8.14 -5.55 3.93
N LEU A 144 7.20 -5.79 4.84
CA LEU A 144 6.04 -6.65 4.59
C LEU A 144 4.94 -5.91 3.84
N ARG A 145 4.43 -6.53 2.78
CA ARG A 145 3.32 -6.04 1.95
C ARG A 145 1.97 -6.68 2.27
N ASN A 146 1.98 -7.89 2.83
CA ASN A 146 0.78 -8.64 3.16
C ASN A 146 0.74 -8.93 4.66
N GLY A 147 -0.35 -8.52 5.29
CA GLY A 147 -0.68 -8.80 6.68
C GLY A 147 0.20 -8.10 7.73
N ALA A 148 -0.43 -7.75 8.85
CA ALA A 148 0.31 -7.41 10.05
C ALA A 148 1.13 -8.62 10.52
N CYS A 149 2.38 -8.38 10.91
CA CYS A 149 3.28 -9.45 11.38
C CYS A 149 3.00 -9.94 12.80
N GLY A 150 1.90 -9.50 13.43
CA GLY A 150 1.61 -9.76 14.85
C GLY A 150 2.52 -9.04 15.85
N GLY A 151 3.60 -8.42 15.40
CA GLY A 151 4.62 -7.76 16.23
C GLY A 151 4.32 -6.31 16.63
N SER A 152 3.06 -5.95 16.82
CA SER A 152 2.65 -4.60 17.23
C SER A 152 2.14 -4.59 18.66
N GLU A 153 2.75 -3.74 19.48
CA GLU A 153 2.42 -3.60 20.90
C GLU A 153 1.79 -2.22 21.14
N LYS A 154 0.53 -2.19 21.60
CA LYS A 154 -0.16 -0.93 21.96
C LYS A 154 0.03 0.18 20.90
N THR A 155 -0.02 -0.18 19.61
CA THR A 155 0.19 0.68 18.41
C THR A 155 1.62 0.87 17.90
N TRP A 156 2.63 0.46 18.66
CA TRP A 156 4.06 0.59 18.34
C TRP A 156 4.61 -0.67 17.68
N CYS A 157 5.68 -0.52 16.90
CA CYS A 157 6.39 -1.67 16.31
C CYS A 157 7.31 -2.35 17.34
N GLU A 158 7.35 -3.68 17.38
CA GLU A 158 8.26 -4.42 18.27
C GLU A 158 9.74 -4.15 17.98
N VAL A 159 10.09 -3.98 16.70
CA VAL A 159 11.47 -3.79 16.24
C VAL A 159 11.90 -2.33 16.41
N ARG A 160 11.01 -1.38 16.05
CA ARG A 160 11.23 0.06 16.18
C ARG A 160 10.23 0.65 17.17
N LYS A 161 10.56 0.59 18.46
CA LYS A 161 9.71 1.05 19.57
C LYS A 161 9.49 2.56 19.58
N ASP A 162 10.29 3.32 18.83
CA ASP A 162 10.21 4.76 18.63
C ASP A 162 9.18 5.17 17.56
N LYS A 163 8.58 4.22 16.82
CA LYS A 163 7.64 4.51 15.73
C LYS A 163 6.36 3.67 15.79
N PRO A 164 5.20 4.27 15.46
CA PRO A 164 3.96 3.52 15.31
C PRO A 164 4.09 2.48 14.19
N CYS A 165 3.52 1.30 14.40
CA CYS A 165 3.53 0.23 13.40
C CYS A 165 2.80 0.67 12.13
N VAL A 166 3.41 0.45 10.95
CA VAL A 166 2.81 0.86 9.67
C VAL A 166 1.45 0.20 9.45
N TRP A 167 1.28 -1.06 9.83
CA TRP A 167 0.03 -1.79 9.65
C TRP A 167 -1.10 -1.20 10.48
N VAL A 168 -0.78 -0.67 11.66
CA VAL A 168 -1.74 0.05 12.50
C VAL A 168 -2.20 1.32 11.79
N LYS A 169 -1.25 2.08 11.24
CA LYS A 169 -1.56 3.29 10.46
C LYS A 169 -2.41 3.00 9.22
N ILE A 170 -2.11 1.92 8.50
CA ILE A 170 -2.86 1.49 7.31
C ILE A 170 -4.30 1.15 7.70
N TYR A 171 -4.46 0.31 8.74
CA TYR A 171 -5.78 -0.07 9.23
C TYR A 171 -6.57 1.14 9.74
N ASP A 172 -5.96 2.07 10.47
CA ASP A 172 -6.64 3.29 10.92
C ASP A 172 -7.09 4.16 9.74
N ARG A 173 -6.25 4.30 8.69
CA ARG A 173 -6.64 5.00 7.45
C ARG A 173 -7.83 4.32 6.79
N LEU A 174 -7.78 3.01 6.58
CA LEU A 174 -8.87 2.29 5.89
C LEU A 174 -10.15 2.24 6.71
N LYS A 175 -10.06 1.99 8.02
CA LYS A 175 -11.20 1.98 8.95
C LYS A 175 -11.93 3.31 8.97
N SER A 176 -11.21 4.43 8.85
CA SER A 176 -11.83 5.76 8.79
C SER A 176 -12.73 5.96 7.56
N TYR A 177 -12.58 5.13 6.52
CA TYR A 177 -13.43 5.10 5.33
C TYR A 177 -14.29 3.85 5.21
N LYS A 178 -14.30 2.98 6.24
CA LYS A 178 -14.99 1.68 6.23
C LYS A 178 -14.48 0.73 5.13
N GLU A 179 -13.18 0.76 4.85
CA GLU A 179 -12.51 0.01 3.80
C GLU A 179 -11.51 -1.03 4.34
N GLU A 180 -11.62 -1.40 5.62
CA GLU A 180 -10.78 -2.40 6.24
C GLU A 180 -10.85 -3.78 5.57
N SER A 181 -11.93 -4.08 4.84
CA SER A 181 -12.09 -5.30 4.05
C SER A 181 -11.04 -5.42 2.94
N ASN A 182 -10.54 -4.29 2.42
CA ASN A 182 -9.51 -4.27 1.38
C ASN A 182 -8.21 -4.98 1.82
N LEU A 183 -7.90 -4.98 3.12
CA LEU A 183 -6.73 -5.69 3.66
C LEU A 183 -6.85 -7.21 3.61
N LYS A 184 -8.08 -7.73 3.53
CA LYS A 184 -8.35 -9.18 3.50
C LYS A 184 -8.50 -9.69 2.07
N GLU A 185 -9.13 -8.89 1.21
CA GLU A 185 -9.45 -9.27 -0.16
C GLU A 185 -8.27 -9.06 -1.13
N GLY A 186 -7.39 -8.10 -0.84
CA GLY A 186 -6.26 -7.74 -1.69
C GLY A 186 -4.95 -8.39 -1.26
N CYS A 187 -4.63 -9.58 -1.77
CA CYS A 187 -3.26 -10.10 -1.65
C CYS A 187 -2.36 -9.38 -2.66
N VAL A 188 -1.43 -8.56 -2.18
CA VAL A 188 -0.44 -7.90 -3.04
C VAL A 188 0.61 -8.94 -3.41
N PRO A 189 1.04 -9.04 -4.69
CA PRO A 189 2.10 -9.97 -5.04
C PRO A 189 3.37 -9.70 -4.20
N PRO A 190 4.12 -10.75 -3.85
CA PRO A 190 5.41 -10.60 -3.19
C PRO A 190 6.29 -9.61 -3.95
N ARG A 191 7.13 -8.90 -3.20
CA ARG A 191 8.08 -7.95 -3.80
C ARG A 191 8.92 -8.63 -4.88
N ASN A 192 8.88 -8.07 -6.08
CA ASN A 192 9.84 -8.45 -7.11
C ASN A 192 11.19 -7.75 -6.86
N TRP A 193 12.16 -8.50 -6.34
CA TRP A 193 13.50 -8.00 -6.03
C TRP A 193 14.33 -7.67 -7.27
N ALA A 194 14.03 -8.26 -8.44
CA ALA A 194 14.74 -7.98 -9.70
C ALA A 194 14.48 -6.55 -10.22
N LEU A 195 13.42 -5.89 -9.76
CA LEU A 195 13.10 -4.51 -10.13
C LEU A 195 13.84 -3.48 -9.28
N LYS A 196 14.52 -3.91 -8.20
CA LYS A 196 15.33 -3.02 -7.39
C LYS A 196 16.55 -2.62 -8.20
N VAL A 197 16.60 -1.37 -8.64
CA VAL A 197 17.83 -0.84 -9.20
C VAL A 197 18.77 -0.58 -8.04
N SER A 198 19.77 -1.44 -7.91
CA SER A 198 21.02 -1.09 -7.25
C SER A 198 21.58 0.11 -8.00
N SER A 199 21.79 1.21 -7.29
CA SER A 199 22.65 2.31 -7.74
C SER A 199 24.06 1.76 -7.98
N ASN A 200 24.30 1.25 -9.19
CA ASN A 200 25.62 1.11 -9.80
C ASN A 200 25.66 2.07 -11.00
#